data_AF-A0A0S4IZU0-F1
#
_entry.id   AF-A0A0S4IZU0-F1
#
_cell.length_a   1.000
_cell.length_b   1.000
_cell.length_c   1.000
_cell.angle_alpha   90.00
_cell.angle_beta   90.00
_cell.angle_gamma   90.00
#
_symmetry.space_group_name_H-M   'P 1'
#
loop_
_entity.id
_entity.type
_entity.pdbx_description
1 polymer ?
#
loop_
_entity_poly.entity_id
_entity_poly.type
_entity_poly.pdbx_seq_one_letter_code
_entity_poly.pdbx_strand_id
1 'polypeptide(L)'
;MNQQTLSEARRILSVVDDLIVDLNVVSHLPSYMSAMPPQDLQHITNAFGGGQNGREVQTQLNEHFDLERKLESAGGGEVAAEDVADHHLSCRALLDTLRAAGYGQTYQPAFPGSEGIRNFSYIMGVLRSLLHDRCHTSVEDDVIKYTILHDTVNREKSASADVQALNREYHNEKESRRIEVEKRQQAIRKVREEIEQLRQASDTEMSNFLKLSKELATTNEERFQQELEELKTKKGEMSTETDQLESKFFNEENALRAARSKKETTISATINEYDTQLQNLTQTISTLQKELDEDTEQLGEVERELHQLNQDASEYELERRIAEQRKGHYMDVNVRMESQARIVQAFFRSFAVRLKASQKGKKKSKKKD
;
A
#
# COMPACT_ATOMS: atom_id res chain seq x y z
N MET A 1 -43.14 93.12 -22.52
CA MET A 1 -44.53 93.43 -22.11
C MET A 1 -44.87 94.85 -22.53
N ASN A 2 -46.10 95.15 -22.95
CA ASN A 2 -46.44 96.48 -23.50
C ASN A 2 -46.58 97.50 -22.34
N GLN A 3 -46.13 98.76 -22.51
CA GLN A 3 -46.16 99.73 -21.40
C GLN A 3 -47.59 100.00 -20.89
N GLN A 4 -48.57 100.02 -21.81
CA GLN A 4 -50.00 100.15 -21.46
C GLN A 4 -50.46 98.99 -20.55
N THR A 5 -50.17 97.73 -20.92
CA THR A 5 -50.56 96.56 -20.10
C THR A 5 -49.92 96.55 -18.72
N LEU A 6 -48.70 97.09 -18.57
CA LEU A 6 -48.02 97.18 -17.29
C LEU A 6 -48.58 98.33 -16.42
N SER A 7 -48.98 99.45 -17.04
CA SER A 7 -49.68 100.54 -16.34
C SER A 7 -51.07 100.12 -15.85
N GLU A 8 -51.82 99.35 -16.65
CA GLU A 8 -53.14 98.84 -16.29
C GLU A 8 -53.05 97.78 -15.19
N ALA A 9 -52.05 96.88 -15.26
CA ALA A 9 -51.80 95.91 -14.20
C ALA A 9 -51.44 96.57 -12.85
N ARG A 10 -50.67 97.66 -12.85
CA ARG A 10 -50.40 98.46 -11.64
C ARG A 10 -51.68 99.11 -11.08
N ARG A 11 -52.57 99.61 -11.96
CA ARG A 11 -53.89 100.12 -11.53
C ARG A 11 -54.73 99.01 -10.88
N ILE A 12 -54.76 97.82 -11.47
CA ILE A 12 -55.50 96.66 -10.93
C ILE A 12 -54.93 96.24 -9.57
N LEU A 13 -53.60 96.17 -9.41
CA LEU A 13 -52.96 95.89 -8.13
C LEU A 13 -53.32 96.92 -7.06
N SER A 14 -53.35 98.23 -7.40
CA SER A 14 -53.79 99.27 -6.46
C SER A 14 -55.23 99.08 -6.00
N VAL A 15 -56.15 98.73 -6.92
CA VAL A 15 -57.56 98.47 -6.57
C VAL A 15 -57.72 97.22 -5.72
N VAL A 16 -56.91 96.18 -5.95
CA VAL A 16 -56.86 94.98 -5.09
C VAL A 16 -56.33 95.31 -3.70
N ASP A 17 -55.32 96.19 -3.59
CA ASP A 17 -54.77 96.64 -2.31
C ASP A 17 -55.81 97.44 -1.51
N ASP A 18 -56.51 98.39 -2.14
CA ASP A 18 -57.60 99.14 -1.53
C ASP A 18 -58.74 98.20 -1.07
N LEU A 19 -59.11 97.21 -1.89
CA LEU A 19 -60.15 96.24 -1.54
C LEU A 19 -59.73 95.34 -0.35
N ILE A 20 -58.48 94.89 -0.28
CA ILE A 20 -57.97 94.11 0.87
C ILE A 20 -58.06 94.92 2.15
N VAL A 21 -57.76 96.23 2.09
CA VAL A 21 -57.90 97.14 3.22
C VAL A 21 -59.37 97.28 3.63
N ASP A 22 -60.28 97.52 2.69
CA ASP A 22 -61.72 97.65 2.99
C ASP A 22 -62.30 96.36 3.56
N LEU A 23 -62.00 95.21 2.96
CA LEU A 23 -62.42 93.90 3.47
C LEU A 23 -61.91 93.65 4.89
N ASN A 24 -60.70 94.11 5.23
CA ASN A 24 -60.18 93.99 6.58
C ASN A 24 -61.01 94.82 7.57
N VAL A 25 -61.35 96.08 7.21
CA VAL A 25 -62.22 96.95 8.04
C VAL A 25 -63.63 96.36 8.20
N VAL A 26 -64.30 95.97 7.11
CA VAL A 26 -65.63 95.33 7.17
C VAL A 26 -65.58 94.01 7.94
N SER A 27 -64.48 93.24 7.85
CA SER A 27 -64.40 91.95 8.53
C SER A 27 -64.61 92.07 10.04
N HIS A 28 -64.27 93.22 10.64
CA HIS A 28 -64.42 93.50 12.08
C HIS A 28 -65.74 94.18 12.46
N LEU A 29 -66.67 94.37 11.53
CA LEU A 29 -68.02 94.81 11.86
C LEU A 29 -68.90 93.60 12.23
N PRO A 30 -69.72 93.70 13.28
CA PRO A 30 -70.79 92.74 13.55
C PRO A 30 -71.94 92.94 12.56
N SER A 31 -72.75 91.91 12.31
CA SER A 31 -73.95 92.02 11.45
C SER A 31 -75.08 92.90 12.03
N TYR A 32 -74.97 93.31 13.30
CA TYR A 32 -75.99 94.10 13.99
C TYR A 32 -75.34 95.13 14.92
N MET A 33 -75.83 96.36 14.92
CA MET A 33 -75.38 97.43 15.83
C MET A 33 -75.43 97.02 17.32
N SER A 34 -76.43 96.23 17.72
CA SER A 34 -76.59 95.70 19.07
C SER A 34 -75.50 94.70 19.50
N ALA A 35 -74.79 94.11 18.54
CA ALA A 35 -73.66 93.21 18.77
C ALA A 35 -72.31 93.92 18.72
N MET A 36 -72.27 95.24 18.47
CA MET A 36 -71.02 96.01 18.49
C MET A 36 -70.53 96.22 19.93
N PRO A 37 -69.29 95.83 20.26
CA PRO A 37 -68.73 96.06 21.59
C PRO A 37 -68.78 97.55 21.98
N PRO A 38 -69.18 97.89 23.22
CA PRO A 38 -69.20 99.29 23.67
C PRO A 38 -67.84 99.99 23.58
N GLN A 39 -66.75 99.23 23.64
CA GLN A 39 -65.38 99.73 23.49
C GLN A 39 -65.10 100.19 22.05
N ASP A 40 -65.54 99.40 21.06
CA ASP A 40 -65.40 99.70 19.64
C ASP A 40 -66.21 100.97 19.28
N LEU A 41 -67.46 101.06 19.76
CA LEU A 41 -68.30 102.26 19.64
C LEU A 41 -67.68 103.49 20.30
N GLN A 42 -67.13 103.35 21.51
CA GLN A 42 -66.44 104.45 22.19
C GLN A 42 -65.19 104.88 21.44
N HIS A 43 -64.39 103.95 20.90
CA HIS A 43 -63.21 104.28 20.13
C HIS A 43 -63.57 105.10 18.88
N ILE A 44 -64.52 104.61 18.08
CA ILE A 44 -65.02 105.30 16.88
C ILE A 44 -65.54 106.71 17.25
N THR A 45 -66.36 106.82 18.30
CA THR A 45 -66.94 108.11 18.74
C THR A 45 -65.87 109.09 19.25
N ASN A 46 -64.85 108.59 19.96
CA ASN A 46 -63.77 109.39 20.53
C ASN A 46 -62.77 109.86 19.46
N ALA A 47 -62.55 109.09 18.39
CA ALA A 47 -61.69 109.48 17.27
C ALA A 47 -62.15 110.79 16.60
N PHE A 48 -63.45 111.10 16.66
CA PHE A 48 -64.05 112.35 16.16
C PHE A 48 -64.34 113.39 17.26
N GLY A 49 -63.68 113.29 18.42
CA GLY A 49 -63.58 114.38 19.39
C GLY A 49 -64.74 114.55 20.38
N GLY A 50 -65.72 113.62 20.41
CA GLY A 50 -66.76 113.56 21.45
C GLY A 50 -67.70 114.78 21.51
N GLY A 51 -68.82 114.72 20.79
CA GLY A 51 -69.77 115.85 20.75
C GLY A 51 -70.80 115.70 19.63
N GLN A 52 -71.03 116.77 18.86
CA GLN A 52 -71.89 116.70 17.65
C GLN A 52 -71.34 115.70 16.63
N ASN A 53 -70.05 115.77 16.29
CA ASN A 53 -69.42 114.87 15.31
C ASN A 53 -69.47 113.40 15.75
N GLY A 54 -69.24 113.12 17.05
CA GLY A 54 -69.38 111.77 17.60
C GLY A 54 -70.82 111.24 17.52
N ARG A 55 -71.82 112.10 17.72
CA ARG A 55 -73.23 111.75 17.50
C ARG A 55 -73.54 111.55 16.02
N GLU A 56 -72.97 112.33 15.12
CA GLU A 56 -73.13 112.18 13.67
C GLU A 56 -72.61 110.82 13.19
N VAL A 57 -71.40 110.43 13.62
CA VAL A 57 -70.84 109.10 13.31
C VAL A 57 -71.69 107.97 13.93
N GLN A 58 -72.19 108.15 15.15
CA GLN A 58 -73.13 107.20 15.75
C GLN A 58 -74.45 107.10 14.97
N THR A 59 -74.95 108.21 14.42
CA THR A 59 -76.11 108.24 13.52
C THR A 59 -75.82 107.50 12.21
N GLN A 60 -74.66 107.75 11.58
CA GLN A 60 -74.24 107.04 10.35
C GLN A 60 -74.11 105.53 10.57
N LEU A 61 -73.58 105.08 11.71
CA LEU A 61 -73.57 103.66 12.08
C LEU A 61 -75.00 103.11 12.22
N ASN A 62 -75.87 103.80 12.96
CA ASN A 62 -77.27 103.38 13.12
C ASN A 62 -78.00 103.29 11.77
N GLU A 63 -77.87 104.30 10.92
CA GLU A 63 -78.44 104.35 9.58
C GLU A 63 -77.93 103.20 8.70
N HIS A 64 -76.62 102.92 8.75
CA HIS A 64 -76.04 101.78 8.03
C HIS A 64 -76.62 100.45 8.49
N PHE A 65 -76.66 100.18 9.80
CA PHE A 65 -77.19 98.93 10.33
C PHE A 65 -78.72 98.81 10.18
N ASP A 66 -79.47 99.92 10.17
CA ASP A 66 -80.89 99.91 9.83
C ASP A 66 -81.12 99.65 8.32
N LEU A 67 -80.25 100.11 7.43
CA LEU A 67 -80.25 99.76 6.00
C LEU A 67 -79.87 98.29 5.79
N GLU A 68 -78.80 97.80 6.42
CA GLU A 68 -78.39 96.39 6.39
C GLU A 68 -79.53 95.49 6.87
N ARG A 69 -80.17 95.81 8.01
CA ARG A 69 -81.34 95.07 8.52
C ARG A 69 -82.54 95.13 7.55
N LYS A 70 -82.81 96.27 6.89
CA LYS A 70 -83.86 96.36 5.86
C LYS A 70 -83.56 95.40 4.71
N LEU A 71 -82.33 95.40 4.19
CA LEU A 71 -81.89 94.54 3.11
C LEU A 71 -81.93 93.05 3.48
N GLU A 72 -81.47 92.67 4.67
CA GLU A 72 -81.62 91.30 5.18
C GLU A 72 -83.09 90.89 5.27
N SER A 73 -83.95 91.76 5.82
CA SER A 73 -85.39 91.50 5.98
C SER A 73 -86.15 91.40 4.65
N ALA A 74 -85.61 91.95 3.56
CA ALA A 74 -86.18 91.83 2.22
C ALA A 74 -86.05 90.41 1.63
N GLY A 75 -85.19 89.55 2.21
CA GLY A 75 -85.34 88.09 2.14
C GLY A 75 -85.40 87.45 0.75
N GLY A 76 -84.81 88.08 -0.27
CA GLY A 76 -84.85 87.60 -1.67
C GLY A 76 -86.01 88.12 -2.52
N GLY A 77 -86.77 89.11 -2.04
CA GLY A 77 -87.67 89.92 -2.87
C GLY A 77 -86.94 90.95 -3.74
N GLU A 78 -87.68 91.66 -4.60
CA GLU A 78 -87.15 92.77 -5.39
C GLU A 78 -86.84 93.97 -4.49
N VAL A 79 -85.57 94.14 -4.13
CA VAL A 79 -85.05 95.30 -3.41
C VAL A 79 -85.06 96.51 -4.35
N ALA A 80 -85.54 97.66 -3.89
CA ALA A 80 -85.48 98.88 -4.70
C ALA A 80 -84.03 99.26 -5.01
N ALA A 81 -83.75 99.64 -6.26
CA ALA A 81 -82.40 100.05 -6.68
C ALA A 81 -81.89 101.28 -5.89
N GLU A 82 -82.82 102.09 -5.35
CA GLU A 82 -82.54 103.23 -4.47
C GLU A 82 -82.02 102.77 -3.10
N ASP A 83 -82.65 101.79 -2.45
CA ASP A 83 -82.15 101.20 -1.18
C ASP A 83 -80.74 100.59 -1.33
N VAL A 84 -80.45 99.96 -2.48
CA VAL A 84 -79.11 99.40 -2.76
C VAL A 84 -78.08 100.51 -3.00
N ALA A 85 -78.45 101.58 -3.71
CA ALA A 85 -77.58 102.72 -3.94
C ALA A 85 -77.28 103.47 -2.62
N ASP A 86 -78.29 103.69 -1.79
CA ASP A 86 -78.16 104.31 -0.47
C ASP A 86 -77.32 103.43 0.47
N HIS A 87 -77.50 102.11 0.44
CA HIS A 87 -76.65 101.18 1.18
C HIS A 87 -75.19 101.21 0.69
N HIS A 88 -74.93 101.31 -0.62
CA HIS A 88 -73.57 101.46 -1.15
C HIS A 88 -72.91 102.78 -0.73
N LEU A 89 -73.67 103.89 -0.78
CA LEU A 89 -73.21 105.20 -0.32
C LEU A 89 -72.95 105.21 1.20
N SER A 90 -73.87 104.65 1.97
CA SER A 90 -73.75 104.46 3.43
C SER A 90 -72.55 103.59 3.80
N CYS A 91 -72.38 102.43 3.15
CA CYS A 91 -71.25 101.52 3.36
C CYS A 91 -69.92 102.20 3.05
N ARG A 92 -69.84 102.99 1.96
CA ARG A 92 -68.65 103.75 1.60
C ARG A 92 -68.35 104.86 2.60
N ALA A 93 -69.35 105.64 2.99
CA ALA A 93 -69.20 106.69 4.00
C ALA A 93 -68.79 106.11 5.36
N LEU A 94 -69.37 104.96 5.75
CA LEU A 94 -68.97 104.21 6.93
C LEU A 94 -67.51 103.75 6.84
N LEU A 95 -67.10 103.16 5.72
CA LEU A 95 -65.72 102.71 5.50
C LEU A 95 -64.72 103.85 5.57
N ASP A 96 -65.00 104.99 4.92
CA ASP A 96 -64.15 106.18 4.99
C ASP A 96 -64.07 106.71 6.43
N THR A 97 -65.18 106.72 7.18
CA THR A 97 -65.23 107.13 8.59
C THR A 97 -64.48 106.16 9.52
N LEU A 98 -64.64 104.85 9.34
CA LEU A 98 -63.92 103.82 10.12
C LEU A 98 -62.42 103.83 9.81
N ARG A 99 -62.05 104.00 8.54
CA ARG A 99 -60.66 104.14 8.08
C ARG A 99 -60.02 105.41 8.66
N ALA A 100 -60.74 106.55 8.66
CA ALA A 100 -60.28 107.78 9.29
C ALA A 100 -60.14 107.65 10.82
N ALA A 101 -60.97 106.84 11.46
CA ALA A 101 -60.83 106.46 12.87
C ALA A 101 -59.73 105.39 13.12
N GLY A 102 -59.05 104.88 12.09
CA GLY A 102 -58.02 103.84 12.21
C GLY A 102 -58.53 102.46 12.61
N TYR A 103 -59.84 102.22 12.52
CA TYR A 103 -60.52 100.98 12.91
C TYR A 103 -60.07 99.81 12.02
N GLY A 104 -59.63 98.71 12.63
CA GLY A 104 -59.10 97.54 11.91
C GLY A 104 -57.67 97.71 11.37
N GLN A 105 -57.03 98.87 11.57
CA GLN A 105 -55.63 99.12 11.19
C GLN A 105 -54.74 99.45 12.39
N THR A 106 -55.08 100.52 13.12
CA THR A 106 -54.33 101.00 14.29
C THR A 106 -55.04 100.66 15.60
N TYR A 107 -56.37 100.64 15.58
CA TYR A 107 -57.21 100.07 16.63
C TYR A 107 -57.66 98.67 16.22
N GLN A 108 -57.42 97.69 17.09
CA GLN A 108 -57.82 96.30 16.86
C GLN A 108 -59.19 96.06 17.53
N PRO A 109 -60.27 95.84 16.75
CA PRO A 109 -61.62 95.74 17.31
C PRO A 109 -61.80 94.53 18.21
N ALA A 110 -62.65 94.67 19.23
CA ALA A 110 -62.96 93.59 20.16
C ALA A 110 -63.84 92.50 19.55
N PHE A 111 -64.54 92.78 18.44
CA PHE A 111 -65.40 91.81 17.76
C PHE A 111 -64.61 90.71 17.00
N PRO A 112 -64.98 89.41 17.18
CA PRO A 112 -64.57 88.24 16.43
C PRO A 112 -64.06 88.46 15.01
N GLY A 113 -64.90 89.18 14.26
CA GLY A 113 -64.87 89.36 12.83
C GLY A 113 -65.44 88.16 12.06
N SER A 114 -66.05 88.45 10.91
CA SER A 114 -66.64 87.44 10.02
C SER A 114 -65.57 86.56 9.37
N GLU A 115 -65.68 85.24 9.58
CA GLU A 115 -64.75 84.26 9.01
C GLU A 115 -64.80 84.25 7.48
N GLY A 116 -65.98 84.42 6.88
CA GLY A 116 -66.13 84.48 5.43
C GLY A 116 -65.38 85.67 4.81
N ILE A 117 -65.47 86.84 5.42
CA ILE A 117 -64.80 88.06 4.94
C ILE A 117 -63.27 87.95 5.13
N ARG A 118 -62.80 87.37 6.25
CA ARG A 118 -61.37 87.06 6.43
C ARG A 118 -60.83 86.09 5.38
N ASN A 119 -61.53 84.99 5.12
CA ASN A 119 -61.12 84.01 4.11
C ASN A 119 -61.09 84.65 2.71
N PHE A 120 -62.04 85.53 2.39
CA PHE A 120 -62.02 86.28 1.14
C PHE A 120 -60.85 87.27 1.07
N SER A 121 -60.53 88.00 2.15
CA SER A 121 -59.34 88.86 2.23
C SER A 121 -58.03 88.08 2.04
N TYR A 122 -57.92 86.88 2.63
CA TYR A 122 -56.77 85.98 2.39
C TYR A 122 -56.67 85.54 0.91
N ILE A 123 -57.78 85.15 0.29
CA ILE A 123 -57.82 84.79 -1.14
C ILE A 123 -57.40 85.98 -2.02
N MET A 124 -57.85 87.20 -1.70
CA MET A 124 -57.43 88.41 -2.40
C MET A 124 -55.93 88.71 -2.20
N GLY A 125 -55.37 88.43 -1.02
CA GLY A 125 -53.93 88.49 -0.77
C GLY A 125 -53.12 87.49 -1.60
N VAL A 126 -53.61 86.26 -1.79
CA VAL A 126 -53.00 85.26 -2.69
C VAL A 126 -53.15 85.68 -4.16
N LEU A 127 -54.31 86.22 -4.56
CA LEU A 127 -54.50 86.73 -5.91
C LEU A 127 -53.57 87.91 -6.20
N ARG A 128 -53.36 88.82 -5.23
CA ARG A 128 -52.39 89.91 -5.30
C ARG A 128 -50.97 89.40 -5.55
N SER A 129 -50.51 88.38 -4.81
CA SER A 129 -49.15 87.84 -5.01
C SER A 129 -48.99 87.18 -6.38
N LEU A 130 -49.98 86.38 -6.82
CA LEU A 130 -49.97 85.76 -8.15
C LEU A 130 -50.02 86.80 -9.29
N LEU A 131 -50.80 87.87 -9.14
CA LEU A 131 -50.82 88.98 -10.09
C LEU A 131 -49.50 89.74 -10.08
N HIS A 132 -48.93 90.02 -8.90
CA HIS A 132 -47.65 90.68 -8.76
C HIS A 132 -46.54 89.92 -9.48
N ASP A 133 -46.41 88.61 -9.22
CA ASP A 133 -45.39 87.77 -9.84
C ASP A 133 -45.57 87.71 -11.36
N ARG A 134 -46.80 87.51 -11.84
CA ARG A 134 -47.13 87.48 -13.27
C ARG A 134 -46.88 88.82 -13.99
N CYS A 135 -46.87 89.94 -13.26
CA CYS A 135 -46.52 91.25 -13.81
C CYS A 135 -45.00 91.50 -13.88
N HIS A 136 -44.19 90.66 -13.23
CA HIS A 136 -42.73 90.78 -13.19
C HIS A 136 -42.01 89.66 -13.94
N THR A 137 -42.66 88.53 -14.25
CA THR A 137 -42.12 87.49 -15.14
C THR A 137 -42.13 87.93 -16.61
N SER A 138 -40.96 87.88 -17.28
CA SER A 138 -40.87 88.04 -18.73
C SER A 138 -41.28 86.76 -19.47
N VAL A 139 -41.71 86.91 -20.73
CA VAL A 139 -41.91 85.77 -21.65
C VAL A 139 -40.60 85.01 -21.87
N GLU A 140 -39.46 85.70 -21.78
CA GLU A 140 -38.13 85.09 -21.86
C GLU A 140 -37.84 84.21 -20.64
N ASP A 141 -38.24 84.63 -19.43
CA ASP A 141 -38.07 83.85 -18.20
C ASP A 141 -38.90 82.55 -18.24
N ASP A 142 -40.13 82.62 -18.77
CA ASP A 142 -40.98 81.44 -18.96
C ASP A 142 -40.38 80.45 -19.99
N VAL A 143 -39.79 80.95 -21.08
CA VAL A 143 -39.10 80.11 -22.09
C VAL A 143 -37.84 79.46 -21.48
N ILE A 144 -37.06 80.20 -20.69
CA ILE A 144 -35.89 79.67 -19.97
C ILE A 144 -36.33 78.60 -18.98
N LYS A 145 -37.36 78.86 -18.17
CA LYS A 145 -37.91 77.93 -17.18
C LYS A 145 -38.44 76.65 -17.83
N TYR A 146 -39.15 76.77 -18.95
CA TYR A 146 -39.61 75.63 -19.74
C TYR A 146 -38.43 74.80 -20.28
N THR A 147 -37.40 75.47 -20.83
CA THR A 147 -36.22 74.80 -21.38
C THR A 147 -35.45 74.04 -20.29
N ILE A 148 -35.22 74.65 -19.13
CA ILE A 148 -34.58 74.00 -17.98
C ILE A 148 -35.39 72.79 -17.50
N LEU A 149 -36.72 72.92 -17.41
CA LEU A 149 -37.58 71.81 -17.00
C LEU A 149 -37.54 70.66 -18.02
N HIS A 150 -37.61 70.97 -19.31
CA HIS A 150 -37.55 69.99 -20.40
C HIS A 150 -36.22 69.24 -20.43
N ASP A 151 -35.10 69.96 -20.30
CA ASP A 151 -33.76 69.35 -20.19
C ASP A 151 -33.62 68.47 -18.94
N THR A 152 -34.18 68.92 -17.81
CA THR A 152 -34.20 68.13 -16.56
C THR A 152 -35.00 66.84 -16.73
N VAL A 153 -36.20 66.92 -17.29
CA VAL A 153 -37.07 65.76 -17.57
C VAL A 153 -36.42 64.80 -18.58
N ASN A 154 -35.70 65.30 -19.59
CA ASN A 154 -35.01 64.43 -20.55
C ASN A 154 -33.76 63.77 -19.96
N ARG A 155 -33.02 64.47 -19.09
CA ARG A 155 -31.93 63.85 -18.30
C ARG A 155 -32.47 62.78 -17.35
N GLU A 156 -33.58 63.05 -16.66
CA GLU A 156 -34.26 62.08 -15.80
C GLU A 156 -34.73 60.84 -16.58
N LYS A 157 -35.33 61.02 -17.76
CA LYS A 157 -35.70 59.91 -18.65
C LYS A 157 -34.49 59.09 -19.10
N SER A 158 -33.38 59.74 -19.46
CA SER A 158 -32.14 59.04 -19.83
C SER A 158 -31.60 58.24 -18.66
N ALA A 159 -31.44 58.87 -17.49
CA ALA A 159 -30.95 58.20 -16.28
C ALA A 159 -31.87 57.05 -15.85
N SER A 160 -33.20 57.19 -15.99
CA SER A 160 -34.15 56.11 -15.74
C SER A 160 -34.01 54.96 -16.74
N ALA A 161 -33.73 55.24 -18.01
CA ALA A 161 -33.43 54.21 -19.00
C ALA A 161 -32.11 53.48 -18.69
N ASP A 162 -31.07 54.21 -18.30
CA ASP A 162 -29.77 53.64 -17.90
C ASP A 162 -29.91 52.76 -16.64
N VAL A 163 -30.68 53.21 -15.64
CA VAL A 163 -31.01 52.42 -14.44
C VAL A 163 -31.81 51.16 -14.81
N GLN A 164 -32.75 51.23 -15.76
CA GLN A 164 -33.46 50.05 -16.24
C GLN A 164 -32.56 49.08 -17.01
N ALA A 165 -31.63 49.58 -17.82
CA ALA A 165 -30.64 48.78 -18.53
C ALA A 165 -29.71 48.06 -17.54
N LEU A 166 -29.11 48.80 -16.61
CA LEU A 166 -28.22 48.26 -15.59
C LEU A 166 -28.93 47.23 -14.68
N ASN A 167 -30.19 47.46 -14.32
CA ASN A 167 -30.97 46.47 -13.58
C ASN A 167 -31.21 45.18 -14.39
N ARG A 168 -31.46 45.27 -15.70
CA ARG A 168 -31.60 44.09 -16.58
C ARG A 168 -30.28 43.33 -16.69
N GLU A 169 -29.16 44.03 -16.90
CA GLU A 169 -27.83 43.42 -16.94
C GLU A 169 -27.47 42.75 -15.61
N TYR A 170 -27.71 43.42 -14.48
CA TYR A 170 -27.53 42.86 -13.14
C TYR A 170 -28.37 41.59 -12.93
N HIS A 171 -29.65 41.59 -13.33
CA HIS A 171 -30.50 40.41 -13.24
C HIS A 171 -30.01 39.26 -14.13
N ASN A 172 -29.60 39.55 -15.37
CA ASN A 172 -29.06 38.55 -16.30
C ASN A 172 -27.75 37.94 -15.78
N GLU A 173 -26.83 38.76 -15.28
CA GLU A 173 -25.55 38.31 -14.72
C GLU A 173 -25.76 37.52 -13.42
N LYS A 174 -26.68 37.95 -12.55
CA LYS A 174 -27.06 37.22 -11.34
C LYS A 174 -27.65 35.85 -11.66
N GLU A 175 -28.49 35.75 -12.69
CA GLU A 175 -29.08 34.49 -13.13
C GLU A 175 -28.04 33.57 -13.79
N SER A 176 -27.18 34.12 -14.65
CA SER A 176 -26.05 33.41 -15.25
C SER A 176 -25.15 32.77 -14.18
N ARG A 177 -24.74 33.55 -13.17
CA ARG A 177 -23.96 33.05 -12.02
C ARG A 177 -24.72 32.02 -11.19
N ARG A 178 -26.04 32.17 -10.99
CA ARG A 178 -26.86 31.17 -10.28
C ARG A 178 -26.80 29.81 -10.99
N ILE A 179 -26.99 29.80 -12.30
CA ILE A 179 -26.94 28.60 -13.14
C ILE A 179 -25.52 28.01 -13.15
N GLU A 180 -24.48 28.83 -13.22
CA GLU A 180 -23.09 28.36 -13.17
C GLU A 180 -22.74 27.70 -11.83
N VAL A 181 -23.09 28.35 -10.71
CA VAL A 181 -22.90 27.81 -9.36
C VAL A 181 -23.67 26.50 -9.19
N GLU A 182 -24.90 26.40 -9.69
CA GLU A 182 -25.66 25.15 -9.64
C GLU A 182 -24.96 24.03 -10.42
N LYS A 183 -24.52 24.30 -11.66
CA LYS A 183 -23.76 23.32 -12.48
C LYS A 183 -22.48 22.86 -11.78
N ARG A 184 -21.71 23.79 -11.19
CA ARG A 184 -20.52 23.45 -10.40
C ARG A 184 -20.86 22.62 -9.17
N GLN A 185 -21.96 22.93 -8.47
CA GLN A 185 -22.42 22.17 -7.30
C GLN A 185 -22.96 20.77 -7.68
N GLN A 186 -23.53 20.59 -8.87
CA GLN A 186 -23.88 19.28 -9.42
C GLN A 186 -22.60 18.47 -9.76
N ALA A 187 -21.59 19.08 -10.38
CA ALA A 187 -20.31 18.43 -10.66
C ALA A 187 -19.57 18.00 -9.38
N ILE A 188 -19.53 18.86 -8.36
CA ILE A 188 -18.94 18.54 -7.05
C ILE A 188 -19.64 17.36 -6.37
N ARG A 189 -20.97 17.22 -6.52
CA ARG A 189 -21.72 16.06 -5.99
C ARG A 189 -21.31 14.77 -6.71
N LYS A 190 -21.31 14.76 -8.05
CA LYS A 190 -20.88 13.60 -8.84
C LYS A 190 -19.47 13.13 -8.50
N VAL A 191 -18.49 14.05 -8.44
CA VAL A 191 -17.10 13.71 -8.10
C VAL A 191 -16.99 13.16 -6.67
N ARG A 192 -17.81 13.62 -5.72
CA ARG A 192 -17.85 13.05 -4.36
C ARG A 192 -18.45 11.63 -4.35
N GLU A 193 -19.51 11.40 -5.12
CA GLU A 193 -20.13 10.08 -5.29
C GLU A 193 -19.17 9.09 -5.95
N GLU A 194 -18.44 9.51 -7.00
CA GLU A 194 -17.39 8.73 -7.67
C GLU A 194 -16.21 8.40 -6.74
N ILE A 195 -15.73 9.37 -5.95
CA ILE A 195 -14.67 9.13 -4.94
C ILE A 195 -15.12 8.13 -3.88
N GLU A 196 -16.37 8.20 -3.42
CA GLU A 196 -16.90 7.27 -2.43
C GLU A 196 -17.09 5.87 -3.00
N GLN A 197 -17.58 5.73 -4.24
CA GLN A 197 -17.63 4.45 -4.95
C GLN A 197 -16.24 3.83 -5.15
N LEU A 198 -15.23 4.64 -5.53
CA LEU A 198 -13.86 4.17 -5.68
C LEU A 198 -13.23 3.72 -4.35
N ARG A 199 -13.54 4.39 -3.24
CA ARG A 199 -13.12 3.95 -1.90
C ARG A 199 -13.74 2.62 -1.52
N GLN A 200 -15.06 2.49 -1.67
CA GLN A 200 -15.76 1.24 -1.36
C GLN A 200 -15.27 0.08 -2.24
N ALA A 201 -15.05 0.33 -3.54
CA ALA A 201 -14.43 -0.66 -4.44
C ALA A 201 -13.03 -1.05 -3.92
N SER A 202 -12.15 -0.09 -3.65
CA SER A 202 -10.80 -0.33 -3.16
C SER A 202 -10.76 -1.10 -1.83
N ASP A 203 -11.66 -0.78 -0.89
CA ASP A 203 -11.78 -1.49 0.40
C ASP A 203 -12.25 -2.94 0.20
N THR A 204 -13.19 -3.19 -0.73
CA THR A 204 -13.62 -4.56 -1.06
C THR A 204 -12.54 -5.35 -1.78
N GLU A 205 -11.79 -4.75 -2.72
CA GLU A 205 -10.66 -5.38 -3.39
C GLU A 205 -9.53 -5.71 -2.41
N MET A 206 -9.18 -4.79 -1.52
CA MET A 206 -8.18 -5.02 -0.46
C MET A 206 -8.62 -6.13 0.50
N SER A 207 -9.89 -6.14 0.92
CA SER A 207 -10.47 -7.21 1.76
C SER A 207 -10.40 -8.57 1.08
N ASN A 208 -10.72 -8.65 -0.21
CA ASN A 208 -10.64 -9.88 -1.00
C ASN A 208 -9.19 -10.32 -1.23
N PHE A 209 -8.27 -9.40 -1.50
CA PHE A 209 -6.84 -9.68 -1.64
C PHE A 209 -6.24 -10.24 -0.34
N LEU A 210 -6.57 -9.65 0.81
CA LEU A 210 -6.11 -10.14 2.12
C LEU A 210 -6.64 -11.54 2.45
N LYS A 211 -7.90 -11.85 2.09
CA LYS A 211 -8.46 -13.20 2.22
C LYS A 211 -7.73 -14.20 1.32
N LEU A 212 -7.61 -13.90 0.03
CA LEU A 212 -6.93 -14.77 -0.94
C LEU A 212 -5.46 -14.98 -0.59
N SER A 213 -4.76 -13.93 -0.13
CA SER A 213 -3.37 -14.04 0.33
C SER A 213 -3.25 -14.91 1.59
N LYS A 214 -4.22 -14.87 2.50
CA LYS A 214 -4.27 -15.75 3.67
C LYS A 214 -4.56 -17.20 3.29
N GLU A 215 -5.54 -17.44 2.41
CA GLU A 215 -5.87 -18.77 1.89
C GLU A 215 -4.69 -19.40 1.12
N LEU A 216 -3.97 -18.59 0.33
CA LEU A 216 -2.75 -19.02 -0.37
C LEU A 216 -1.61 -19.31 0.62
N ALA A 217 -1.49 -18.57 1.71
CA ALA A 217 -0.51 -18.85 2.75
C ALA A 217 -0.82 -20.17 3.48
N THR A 218 -2.08 -20.39 3.90
CA THR A 218 -2.48 -21.63 4.58
C THR A 218 -2.38 -22.85 3.69
N THR A 219 -2.79 -22.77 2.42
CA THR A 219 -2.67 -23.91 1.48
C THR A 219 -1.22 -24.25 1.14
N ASN A 220 -0.33 -23.25 1.05
CA ASN A 220 1.10 -23.53 0.92
C ASN A 220 1.69 -24.14 2.21
N GLU A 221 1.29 -23.65 3.38
CA GLU A 221 1.72 -24.23 4.67
C GLU A 221 1.28 -25.69 4.80
N GLU A 222 0.01 -26.01 4.50
CA GLU A 222 -0.52 -27.37 4.46
C GLU A 222 0.24 -28.26 3.47
N ARG A 223 0.54 -27.76 2.25
CA ARG A 223 1.33 -28.50 1.26
C ARG A 223 2.76 -28.78 1.76
N PHE A 224 3.44 -27.77 2.33
CA PHE A 224 4.78 -27.95 2.86
C PHE A 224 4.81 -28.89 4.08
N GLN A 225 3.77 -28.87 4.93
CA GLN A 225 3.63 -29.85 6.02
C GLN A 225 3.46 -31.29 5.47
N GLN A 226 2.64 -31.48 4.42
CA GLN A 226 2.49 -32.78 3.75
C GLN A 226 3.80 -33.27 3.12
N GLU A 227 4.49 -32.42 2.35
CA GLU A 227 5.81 -32.71 1.75
C GLU A 227 6.85 -33.09 2.83
N LEU A 228 6.81 -32.42 3.99
CA LEU A 228 7.73 -32.67 5.10
C LEU A 228 7.44 -34.02 5.81
N GLU A 229 6.17 -34.36 6.03
CA GLU A 229 5.80 -35.68 6.55
C GLU A 229 6.11 -36.81 5.54
N GLU A 230 5.90 -36.61 4.24
CA GLU A 230 6.34 -37.57 3.21
C GLU A 230 7.86 -37.78 3.19
N LEU A 231 8.65 -36.72 3.40
CA LEU A 231 10.10 -36.83 3.48
C LEU A 231 10.53 -37.52 4.79
N LYS A 232 9.81 -37.33 5.90
CA LYS A 232 10.02 -38.07 7.15
C LYS A 232 9.71 -39.55 7.00
N THR A 233 8.60 -39.94 6.37
CA THR A 233 8.25 -41.34 6.16
C THR A 233 9.28 -42.03 5.27
N LYS A 234 9.61 -41.44 4.11
CA LYS A 234 10.67 -41.94 3.21
C LYS A 234 12.03 -42.07 3.91
N LYS A 235 12.40 -41.10 4.77
CA LYS A 235 13.62 -41.19 5.60
C LYS A 235 13.54 -42.36 6.60
N GLY A 236 12.39 -42.57 7.24
CA GLY A 236 12.15 -43.69 8.14
C GLY A 236 12.29 -45.03 7.42
N GLU A 237 11.62 -45.19 6.28
CA GLU A 237 11.69 -46.37 5.41
C GLU A 237 13.14 -46.68 5.01
N MET A 238 13.85 -45.71 4.43
CA MET A 238 15.27 -45.83 4.06
C MET A 238 16.17 -46.21 5.24
N SER A 239 15.91 -45.67 6.45
CA SER A 239 16.64 -46.04 7.66
C SER A 239 16.41 -47.52 7.99
N THR A 240 15.14 -47.95 8.03
CA THR A 240 14.81 -49.35 8.33
C THR A 240 15.30 -50.34 7.27
N GLU A 241 15.37 -49.93 6.00
CA GLU A 241 15.96 -50.74 4.93
C GLU A 241 17.48 -50.87 5.12
N THR A 242 18.15 -49.77 5.49
CA THR A 242 19.60 -49.77 5.80
C THR A 242 19.90 -50.66 6.99
N ASP A 243 19.17 -50.52 8.10
CA ASP A 243 19.31 -51.36 9.30
C ASP A 243 19.11 -52.86 8.99
N GLN A 244 18.16 -53.18 8.11
CA GLN A 244 17.91 -54.55 7.65
C GLN A 244 19.05 -55.08 6.76
N LEU A 245 19.62 -54.25 5.88
CA LEU A 245 20.77 -54.60 5.04
C LEU A 245 22.03 -54.82 5.88
N GLU A 246 22.32 -53.93 6.83
CA GLU A 246 23.44 -54.08 7.77
C GLU A 246 23.29 -55.37 8.59
N SER A 247 22.09 -55.65 9.12
CA SER A 247 21.81 -56.90 9.85
C SER A 247 21.99 -58.14 8.95
N LYS A 248 21.53 -58.11 7.69
CA LYS A 248 21.74 -59.20 6.73
C LYS A 248 23.24 -59.43 6.46
N PHE A 249 23.99 -58.38 6.15
CA PHE A 249 25.44 -58.49 5.89
C PHE A 249 26.23 -58.94 7.12
N PHE A 250 25.88 -58.46 8.33
CA PHE A 250 26.51 -58.91 9.57
C PHE A 250 26.26 -60.41 9.83
N ASN A 251 25.04 -60.89 9.58
CA ASN A 251 24.71 -62.32 9.71
C ASN A 251 25.43 -63.17 8.64
N GLU A 252 25.49 -62.70 7.39
CA GLU A 252 26.23 -63.37 6.31
C GLU A 252 27.74 -63.40 6.58
N GLU A 253 28.33 -62.28 7.03
CA GLU A 253 29.75 -62.22 7.39
C GLU A 253 30.08 -63.18 8.54
N ASN A 254 29.24 -63.25 9.57
CA ASN A 254 29.42 -64.21 10.66
C ASN A 254 29.29 -65.66 10.19
N ALA A 255 28.35 -65.97 9.29
CA ALA A 255 28.23 -67.29 8.68
C ALA A 255 29.48 -67.66 7.85
N LEU A 256 30.02 -66.71 7.07
CA LEU A 256 31.24 -66.89 6.29
C LEU A 256 32.48 -67.05 7.19
N ARG A 257 32.62 -66.25 8.25
CA ARG A 257 33.67 -66.38 9.27
C ARG A 257 33.63 -67.76 9.95
N ALA A 258 32.44 -68.23 10.33
CA ALA A 258 32.26 -69.57 10.91
C ALA A 258 32.58 -70.70 9.91
N ALA A 259 32.15 -70.56 8.64
CA ALA A 259 32.47 -71.52 7.58
C ALA A 259 33.97 -71.56 7.26
N ARG A 260 34.63 -70.40 7.25
CA ARG A 260 36.08 -70.26 7.10
C ARG A 260 36.82 -70.94 8.26
N SER A 261 36.48 -70.62 9.50
CA SER A 261 37.09 -71.23 10.69
C SER A 261 36.97 -72.76 10.71
N LYS A 262 35.81 -73.30 10.33
CA LYS A 262 35.64 -74.76 10.14
C LYS A 262 36.59 -75.32 9.09
N LYS A 263 36.68 -74.71 7.90
CA LYS A 263 37.60 -75.15 6.83
C LYS A 263 39.07 -75.04 7.24
N GLU A 264 39.48 -73.95 7.89
CA GLU A 264 40.84 -73.77 8.41
C GLU A 264 41.18 -74.85 9.46
N THR A 265 40.22 -75.21 10.32
CA THR A 265 40.38 -76.30 11.31
C THR A 265 40.54 -77.66 10.62
N THR A 266 39.72 -77.97 9.60
CA THR A 266 39.83 -79.20 8.81
C THR A 266 41.17 -79.27 8.06
N ILE A 267 41.60 -78.18 7.41
CA ILE A 267 42.89 -78.12 6.71
C ILE A 267 44.04 -78.36 7.69
N SER A 268 44.00 -77.71 8.86
CA SER A 268 45.03 -77.88 9.91
C SER A 268 45.08 -79.32 10.42
N ALA A 269 43.93 -79.98 10.59
CA ALA A 269 43.85 -81.39 10.94
C ALA A 269 44.45 -82.30 9.85
N THR A 270 44.14 -82.06 8.57
CA THR A 270 44.70 -82.84 7.45
C THR A 270 46.21 -82.64 7.26
N ILE A 271 46.73 -81.43 7.54
CA ILE A 271 48.17 -81.17 7.53
C ILE A 271 48.84 -81.96 8.66
N ASN A 272 48.34 -81.87 9.89
CA ASN A 272 48.87 -82.63 11.03
C ASN A 272 48.84 -84.15 10.78
N GLU A 273 47.79 -84.66 10.15
CA GLU A 273 47.70 -86.08 9.77
C GLU A 273 48.76 -86.44 8.72
N TYR A 274 48.92 -85.63 7.67
CA TYR A 274 49.94 -85.83 6.65
C TYR A 274 51.36 -85.78 7.22
N ASP A 275 51.66 -84.80 8.08
CA ASP A 275 52.96 -84.66 8.75
C ASP A 275 53.26 -85.87 9.64
N THR A 276 52.23 -86.39 10.35
CA THR A 276 52.34 -87.62 11.16
C THR A 276 52.61 -88.84 10.28
N GLN A 277 51.90 -88.98 9.15
CA GLN A 277 52.14 -90.08 8.20
C GLN A 277 53.54 -90.00 7.58
N LEU A 278 54.01 -88.80 7.21
CA LEU A 278 55.34 -88.56 6.67
C LEU A 278 56.44 -88.85 7.71
N GLN A 279 56.25 -88.46 8.97
CA GLN A 279 57.16 -88.79 10.07
C GLN A 279 57.26 -90.30 10.28
N ASN A 280 56.12 -91.01 10.29
CA ASN A 280 56.09 -92.48 10.40
C ASN A 280 56.80 -93.15 9.20
N LEU A 281 56.53 -92.71 7.97
CA LEU A 281 57.22 -93.22 6.78
C LEU A 281 58.73 -92.96 6.81
N THR A 282 59.16 -91.80 7.30
CA THR A 282 60.58 -91.45 7.45
C THR A 282 61.26 -92.35 8.49
N GLN A 283 60.58 -92.66 9.59
CA GLN A 283 61.06 -93.64 10.57
C GLN A 283 61.19 -95.04 9.95
N THR A 284 60.17 -95.52 9.22
CA THR A 284 60.21 -96.82 8.54
C THR A 284 61.32 -96.88 7.47
N ILE A 285 61.56 -95.79 6.73
CA ILE A 285 62.69 -95.71 5.79
C ILE A 285 64.01 -95.80 6.55
N SER A 286 64.15 -95.09 7.67
CA SER A 286 65.36 -95.14 8.48
C SER A 286 65.61 -96.51 9.13
N THR A 287 64.58 -97.27 9.50
CA THR A 287 64.75 -98.65 9.99
C THR A 287 65.11 -99.59 8.87
N LEU A 288 64.44 -99.51 7.71
CA LEU A 288 64.76 -100.33 6.54
C LEU A 288 66.16 -100.03 5.97
N GLN A 289 66.62 -98.78 6.04
CA GLN A 289 68.00 -98.42 5.69
C GLN A 289 69.00 -99.07 6.63
N LYS A 290 68.74 -99.06 7.95
CA LYS A 290 69.59 -99.72 8.94
C LYS A 290 69.61 -101.24 8.76
N GLU A 291 68.46 -101.86 8.49
CA GLU A 291 68.35 -103.29 8.17
C GLU A 291 69.12 -103.63 6.87
N LEU A 292 69.02 -102.79 5.84
CA LEU A 292 69.79 -102.95 4.60
C LEU A 292 71.31 -102.80 4.83
N ASP A 293 71.73 -101.83 5.64
CA ASP A 293 73.14 -101.65 6.01
C ASP A 293 73.65 -102.91 6.75
N GLU A 294 72.89 -103.42 7.73
CA GLU A 294 73.19 -104.65 8.48
C GLU A 294 73.23 -105.90 7.58
N ASP A 295 72.31 -106.04 6.61
CA ASP A 295 72.30 -107.12 5.62
C ASP A 295 73.48 -107.02 4.64
N THR A 296 73.91 -105.81 4.24
CA THR A 296 75.08 -105.64 3.37
C THR A 296 76.39 -105.91 4.10
N GLU A 297 76.48 -105.60 5.40
CA GLU A 297 77.62 -105.98 6.24
C GLU A 297 77.72 -107.52 6.36
N GLN A 298 76.60 -108.20 6.63
CA GLN A 298 76.52 -109.68 6.64
C GLN A 298 76.87 -110.31 5.29
N LEU A 299 76.39 -109.76 4.17
CA LEU A 299 76.78 -110.21 2.84
C LEU A 299 78.29 -110.04 2.62
N GLY A 300 78.87 -108.93 3.06
CA GLY A 300 80.31 -108.69 3.01
C GLY A 300 81.12 -109.64 3.92
N GLU A 301 80.54 -110.15 5.02
CA GLU A 301 81.12 -111.24 5.82
C GLU A 301 81.10 -112.56 5.06
N VAL A 302 79.95 -112.95 4.50
CA VAL A 302 79.80 -114.20 3.73
C VAL A 302 80.67 -114.19 2.46
N GLU A 303 80.82 -113.06 1.77
CA GLU A 303 81.74 -112.92 0.64
C GLU A 303 83.21 -113.10 1.06
N ARG A 304 83.61 -112.60 2.24
CA ARG A 304 84.95 -112.84 2.81
C ARG A 304 85.16 -114.31 3.15
N GLU A 305 84.20 -114.95 3.80
CA GLU A 305 84.25 -116.38 4.12
C GLU A 305 84.32 -117.25 2.85
N LEU A 306 83.50 -116.95 1.83
CA LEU A 306 83.54 -117.64 0.53
C LEU A 306 84.86 -117.39 -0.21
N HIS A 307 85.45 -116.20 -0.12
CA HIS A 307 86.74 -115.92 -0.73
C HIS A 307 87.85 -116.73 -0.04
N GLN A 308 87.85 -116.77 1.29
CA GLN A 308 88.78 -117.59 2.07
C GLN A 308 88.61 -119.08 1.77
N LEU A 309 87.37 -119.60 1.75
CA LEU A 309 87.08 -120.99 1.40
C LEU A 309 87.54 -121.36 -0.02
N ASN A 310 87.44 -120.43 -0.98
CA ASN A 310 87.98 -120.61 -2.34
C ASN A 310 89.52 -120.60 -2.36
N GLN A 311 90.18 -119.76 -1.54
CA GLN A 311 91.63 -119.81 -1.38
C GLN A 311 92.05 -121.17 -0.80
N ASP A 312 91.48 -121.57 0.33
CA ASP A 312 91.72 -122.86 1.00
C ASP A 312 91.48 -124.06 0.03
N ALA A 313 90.42 -124.02 -0.77
CA ALA A 313 90.14 -125.05 -1.78
C ALA A 313 91.20 -125.08 -2.90
N SER A 314 91.68 -123.91 -3.34
CA SER A 314 92.73 -123.80 -4.36
C SER A 314 94.11 -124.23 -3.83
N GLU A 315 94.41 -123.95 -2.56
CA GLU A 315 95.60 -124.43 -1.87
C GLU A 315 95.54 -125.95 -1.69
N TYR A 316 94.38 -126.50 -1.28
CA TYR A 316 94.17 -127.94 -1.19
C TYR A 316 94.30 -128.66 -2.55
N GLU A 317 93.81 -128.06 -3.64
CA GLU A 317 94.08 -128.57 -4.99
C GLU A 317 95.57 -128.55 -5.36
N LEU A 318 96.28 -127.49 -4.98
CA LEU A 318 97.72 -127.37 -5.23
C LEU A 318 98.51 -128.41 -4.41
N GLU A 319 98.21 -128.56 -3.12
CA GLU A 319 98.77 -129.59 -2.25
C GLU A 319 98.50 -130.99 -2.80
N ARG A 320 97.27 -131.25 -3.28
CA ARG A 320 96.91 -132.51 -3.92
C ARG A 320 97.73 -132.78 -5.18
N ARG A 321 97.93 -131.79 -6.06
CA ARG A 321 98.80 -131.92 -7.24
C ARG A 321 100.26 -132.17 -6.83
N ILE A 322 100.76 -131.50 -5.80
CA ILE A 322 102.11 -131.72 -5.25
C ILE A 322 102.23 -133.13 -4.66
N ALA A 323 101.21 -133.64 -3.97
CA ALA A 323 101.18 -134.99 -3.43
C ALA A 323 101.14 -136.06 -4.54
N GLU A 324 100.35 -135.85 -5.60
CA GLU A 324 100.32 -136.70 -6.79
C GLU A 324 101.67 -136.68 -7.53
N GLN A 325 102.31 -135.51 -7.68
CA GLN A 325 103.67 -135.38 -8.23
C GLN A 325 104.72 -136.09 -7.37
N ARG A 326 104.68 -135.92 -6.04
CA ARG A 326 105.57 -136.65 -5.11
C ARG A 326 105.39 -138.15 -5.23
N LYS A 327 104.14 -138.64 -5.29
CA LYS A 327 103.82 -140.07 -5.49
C LYS A 327 104.38 -140.59 -6.81
N GLY A 328 104.24 -139.84 -7.90
CA GLY A 328 104.86 -140.15 -9.19
C GLY A 328 106.39 -140.23 -9.10
N HIS A 329 107.03 -139.25 -8.46
CA HIS A 329 108.48 -139.23 -8.28
C HIS A 329 108.99 -140.41 -7.44
N TYR A 330 108.30 -140.79 -6.36
CA TYR A 330 108.64 -141.97 -5.56
C TYR A 330 108.55 -143.27 -6.36
N MET A 331 107.56 -143.43 -7.24
CA MET A 331 107.47 -144.60 -8.12
C MET A 331 108.67 -144.67 -9.08
N ASP A 332 109.04 -143.53 -9.68
CA ASP A 332 110.16 -143.44 -10.63
C ASP A 332 111.52 -143.76 -9.98
N VAL A 333 111.73 -143.29 -8.74
CA VAL A 333 112.93 -143.62 -7.92
C VAL A 333 112.97 -145.11 -7.58
N ASN A 334 111.82 -145.70 -7.19
CA ASN A 334 111.76 -147.11 -6.82
C ASN A 334 112.06 -148.05 -8.01
N VAL A 335 111.53 -147.72 -9.21
CA VAL A 335 111.85 -148.46 -10.46
C VAL A 335 113.35 -148.40 -10.78
N ARG A 336 114.00 -147.25 -10.56
CA ARG A 336 115.47 -147.13 -10.73
C ARG A 336 116.24 -147.96 -9.70
N MET A 337 115.83 -147.97 -8.43
CA MET A 337 116.44 -148.79 -7.39
C MET A 337 116.32 -150.30 -7.69
N GLU A 338 115.14 -150.78 -8.11
CA GLU A 338 114.96 -152.19 -8.50
C GLU A 338 115.86 -152.60 -9.67
N SER A 339 116.00 -151.73 -10.68
CA SER A 339 116.88 -151.95 -11.82
C SER A 339 118.35 -152.12 -11.38
N GLN A 340 118.84 -151.21 -10.52
CA GLN A 340 120.20 -151.27 -9.98
C GLN A 340 120.42 -152.50 -9.10
N ALA A 341 119.44 -152.89 -8.27
CA ALA A 341 119.53 -154.08 -7.44
C ALA A 341 119.70 -155.39 -8.25
N ARG A 342 119.03 -155.50 -9.41
CA ARG A 342 119.17 -156.67 -10.31
C ARG A 342 120.60 -156.80 -10.86
N ILE A 343 121.26 -155.68 -11.19
CA ILE A 343 122.64 -155.67 -11.71
C ILE A 343 123.61 -156.20 -10.64
N VAL A 344 123.51 -155.71 -9.40
CA VAL A 344 124.36 -156.15 -8.27
C VAL A 344 124.20 -157.66 -8.01
N GLN A 345 122.98 -158.18 -8.03
CA GLN A 345 122.71 -159.61 -7.84
C GLN A 345 123.32 -160.49 -8.96
N ALA A 346 123.32 -160.01 -10.21
CA ALA A 346 123.92 -160.72 -11.34
C ALA A 346 125.45 -160.85 -11.20
N PHE A 347 126.14 -159.78 -10.80
CA PHE A 347 127.58 -159.81 -10.54
C PHE A 347 127.94 -160.83 -9.45
N PHE A 348 127.22 -160.81 -8.33
CA PHE A 348 127.50 -161.69 -7.19
C PHE A 348 127.36 -163.19 -7.52
N ARG A 349 126.34 -163.56 -8.32
CA ARG A 349 126.15 -164.94 -8.80
C ARG A 349 127.31 -165.41 -9.68
N SER A 350 127.85 -164.54 -10.54
CA SER A 350 128.97 -164.88 -11.44
C SER A 350 130.33 -165.11 -10.73
N PHE A 351 130.47 -164.60 -9.51
CA PHE A 351 131.66 -164.76 -8.68
C PHE A 351 131.64 -166.09 -7.93
N ALA A 352 130.50 -166.43 -7.30
CA ALA A 352 130.34 -167.65 -6.49
C ALA A 352 130.57 -168.96 -7.27
N VAL A 353 130.25 -168.99 -8.57
CA VAL A 353 130.45 -170.17 -9.44
C VAL A 353 131.94 -170.43 -9.72
N ARG A 354 132.74 -169.38 -9.94
CA ARG A 354 134.18 -169.52 -10.24
C ARG A 354 134.99 -170.00 -9.03
N LEU A 355 134.57 -169.69 -7.81
CA LEU A 355 135.28 -170.08 -6.59
C LEU A 355 135.21 -171.59 -6.29
N LYS A 356 134.16 -172.29 -6.74
CA LYS A 356 133.94 -173.71 -6.42
C LYS A 356 134.68 -174.70 -7.33
N ALA A 357 135.28 -174.25 -8.42
CA ALA A 357 135.94 -175.12 -9.40
C ALA A 357 137.45 -175.35 -9.17
N SER A 358 138.11 -174.55 -8.32
CA SER A 358 139.58 -174.55 -8.20
C SER A 358 140.15 -175.37 -7.02
N GLN A 359 139.32 -176.09 -6.25
CA GLN A 359 139.77 -176.85 -5.07
C GLN A 359 139.31 -178.31 -5.06
N LYS A 360 140.08 -179.20 -5.72
CA LYS A 360 140.53 -180.50 -5.17
C LYS A 360 141.34 -181.33 -6.19
N GLY A 361 142.66 -181.36 -5.99
CA GLY A 361 143.54 -182.34 -6.64
C GLY A 361 144.96 -182.32 -6.07
N LYS A 362 145.29 -183.31 -5.20
CA LYS A 362 146.62 -183.92 -4.91
C LYS A 362 146.69 -184.58 -3.51
N LYS A 363 146.65 -185.92 -3.43
CA LYS A 363 147.42 -186.78 -2.48
C LYS A 363 147.39 -188.26 -2.91
N LYS A 364 148.24 -189.11 -2.31
CA LYS A 364 148.83 -190.29 -2.99
C LYS A 364 149.45 -191.31 -2.01
N SER A 365 149.27 -192.61 -2.29
CA SER A 365 150.04 -193.80 -1.76
C SER A 365 149.90 -194.15 -0.26
N LYS A 366 149.99 -195.40 0.25
CA LYS A 366 150.64 -196.66 -0.20
C LYS A 366 150.16 -197.91 0.62
N LYS A 367 150.51 -199.13 0.14
CA LYS A 367 150.36 -200.53 0.67
C LYS A 367 150.63 -200.80 2.18
N LYS A 368 149.95 -201.83 2.70
CA LYS A 368 150.32 -202.90 3.69
C LYS A 368 151.29 -202.52 4.83
N ASP A 369 150.73 -202.31 6.03
CA ASP A 369 150.69 -203.29 7.14
C ASP A 369 149.37 -203.08 7.92
#